data_AF-A0A179DG94-F1
#
_entry.id   AF-A0A179DG94-F1
#
_cell.length_a   1.000
_cell.length_b   1.000
_cell.length_c   1.000
_cell.angle_alpha   90.00
_cell.angle_beta   90.00
_cell.angle_gamma   90.00
#
_symmetry.space_group_name_H-M   'P 1'
#
loop_
_entity.id
_entity.type
_entity.pdbx_description
1 polymer ?
#
loop_
_entity_poly.entity_id
_entity_poly.type
_entity_poly.pdbx_seq_one_letter_code
_entity_poly.pdbx_strand_id
1 'polypeptide(L)'
;MLKTRLNIFLTIFFLWTLSSCHPLGCSWDFGYTQLKVEPNESKLIGIYILSEKSKSYLKDHGLNPEICILKLNADKSFNLENVPSSISNDDLKGSDGTQNKYGTWSVSCDKSYDCMIELQGTCVVPLCEKDDRISIPITIGDGDECNGIVFEKR
;
A
#
# COMPACT_ATOMS: atom_id res chain seq x y z
N MET A 1 19.22 41.41 51.55
CA MET A 1 20.09 40.76 50.54
C MET A 1 19.42 39.47 50.09
N LEU A 2 18.84 39.50 48.90
CA LEU A 2 18.09 38.40 48.28
C LEU A 2 19.09 37.35 47.75
N LYS A 3 19.10 36.14 48.29
CA LYS A 3 19.76 34.99 47.66
C LYS A 3 18.75 34.33 46.72
N THR A 4 18.89 34.63 45.44
CA THR A 4 18.09 34.10 44.34
C THR A 4 18.24 32.59 44.27
N ARG A 5 17.11 31.88 44.34
CA ARG A 5 17.01 30.43 44.16
C ARG A 5 17.19 30.11 42.67
N LEU A 6 18.19 29.30 42.34
CA LEU A 6 18.38 28.75 41.01
C LEU A 6 17.56 27.46 40.90
N ASN A 7 16.33 27.56 40.39
CA ASN A 7 15.50 26.41 40.02
C ASN A 7 16.10 25.78 38.76
N ILE A 8 16.75 24.62 38.89
CA ILE A 8 17.10 23.79 37.75
C ILE A 8 15.82 23.07 37.33
N PHE A 9 15.13 23.64 36.34
CA PHE A 9 14.10 22.93 35.59
C PHE A 9 14.77 21.78 34.85
N LEU A 10 14.62 20.57 35.37
CA LEU A 10 14.97 19.34 34.66
C LEU A 10 13.95 19.17 33.52
N THR A 11 14.27 19.74 32.36
CA THR A 11 13.50 19.54 31.13
C THR A 11 13.67 18.09 30.72
N ILE A 12 12.74 17.22 31.14
CA ILE A 12 12.66 15.85 30.65
C ILE A 12 12.31 15.95 29.16
N PHE A 13 13.32 15.76 28.33
CA PHE A 13 13.23 15.64 26.89
C PHE A 13 12.36 14.41 26.59
N PHE A 14 11.12 14.65 26.18
CA PHE A 14 10.19 13.62 25.73
C PHE A 14 10.72 13.12 24.39
N LEU A 15 11.67 12.19 24.43
CA LEU A 15 12.23 11.50 23.27
C LEU A 15 11.15 10.54 22.73
N TRP A 16 10.34 11.08 21.82
CA TRP A 16 10.01 10.47 20.54
C TRP A 16 10.12 8.95 20.52
N THR A 17 9.08 8.27 21.01
CA THR A 17 8.66 7.00 20.40
C THR A 17 7.46 7.29 19.52
N LEU A 18 7.65 8.18 18.54
CA LEU A 18 6.91 8.02 17.30
C LEU A 18 7.47 6.74 16.71
N SER A 19 6.71 5.65 16.80
CA SER A 19 6.85 4.50 15.92
C SER A 19 6.71 5.07 14.52
N SER A 20 7.86 5.45 13.98
CA SER A 20 8.00 6.03 12.66
C SER A 20 7.65 4.90 11.71
N CYS A 21 6.44 4.96 11.17
CA CYS A 21 6.23 4.45 9.83
C CYS A 21 7.18 5.30 8.98
N HIS A 22 8.39 4.77 8.71
CA HIS A 22 9.29 5.42 7.77
C HIS A 22 8.49 5.55 6.47
N PRO A 23 8.44 6.74 5.85
CA PRO A 23 8.00 6.84 4.47
C PRO A 23 9.09 6.15 3.66
N LEU A 24 9.06 4.83 3.64
CA LEU A 24 9.86 4.02 2.74
C LEU A 24 9.31 4.39 1.37
N GLY A 25 10.02 5.32 0.73
CA GLY A 25 9.96 5.53 -0.70
C GLY A 25 10.45 4.25 -1.36
N CYS A 26 9.64 3.20 -1.33
CA CYS A 26 9.85 2.03 -2.13
C CYS A 26 9.64 2.47 -3.57
N SER A 27 10.75 2.74 -4.28
CA SER A 27 10.72 2.80 -5.72
C SER A 27 10.39 1.40 -6.19
N TRP A 28 9.13 1.16 -6.51
CA TRP A 28 8.70 -0.07 -7.15
C TRP A 28 9.49 -0.23 -8.44
N ASP A 29 10.53 -1.07 -8.41
CA ASP A 29 11.49 -1.27 -9.51
C ASP A 29 10.90 -2.16 -10.62
N PHE A 30 9.69 -1.81 -11.04
CA PHE A 30 8.86 -2.55 -11.99
C PHE A 30 8.41 -1.66 -13.17
N GLY A 31 8.88 -0.41 -13.21
CA GLY A 31 8.60 0.54 -14.28
C GLY A 31 7.22 1.18 -14.20
N TYR A 32 6.61 1.24 -13.01
CA TYR A 32 5.37 1.98 -12.77
C TYR A 32 5.70 3.40 -12.33
N THR A 33 4.94 4.37 -12.84
CA THR A 33 5.07 5.78 -12.46
C THR A 33 3.88 6.18 -11.61
N GLN A 34 4.12 6.79 -10.45
CA GLN A 34 3.03 7.31 -9.62
C GLN A 34 2.33 8.47 -10.33
N LEU A 35 1.00 8.46 -10.30
CA LEU A 35 0.19 9.53 -10.87
C LEU A 35 0.36 10.81 -10.04
N LYS A 36 0.50 11.95 -10.73
CA LYS A 36 0.62 13.27 -10.10
C LYS A 36 -0.69 14.05 -10.04
N VAL A 37 -1.68 13.60 -10.81
CA VAL A 37 -2.97 14.25 -10.96
C VAL A 37 -4.05 13.20 -10.80
N GLU A 38 -5.10 13.55 -10.07
CA GLU A 38 -6.22 12.67 -9.83
C GLU A 38 -6.87 12.25 -11.18
N PRO A 39 -6.90 10.95 -11.50
CA PRO A 39 -7.54 10.49 -12.71
C PRO A 39 -9.06 10.59 -12.58
N ASN A 40 -9.76 10.66 -13.71
CA ASN A 40 -11.21 10.55 -13.70
C ASN A 40 -11.63 9.22 -13.05
N GLU A 41 -12.58 9.27 -12.13
CA GLU A 41 -13.07 8.11 -11.38
C GLU A 41 -13.47 6.91 -12.26
N SER A 42 -14.08 7.17 -13.42
CA SER A 42 -14.44 6.12 -14.39
C SER A 42 -13.23 5.34 -14.92
N LYS A 43 -12.05 5.96 -14.95
CA LYS A 43 -10.79 5.27 -15.27
C LYS A 43 -10.31 4.35 -14.16
N LEU A 44 -10.78 4.51 -12.93
CA LEU A 44 -10.42 3.65 -11.79
C LEU A 44 -11.36 2.45 -11.65
N ILE A 45 -12.65 2.63 -11.93
CA ILE A 45 -13.64 1.57 -11.81
C ILE A 45 -13.31 0.44 -12.80
N GLY A 46 -13.28 -0.82 -12.31
CA GLY A 46 -12.99 -1.98 -13.14
C GLY A 46 -12.38 -3.16 -12.38
N ILE A 47 -11.95 -4.14 -13.16
CA ILE A 47 -11.27 -5.35 -12.69
C ILE A 47 -9.78 -5.18 -12.91
N TYR A 48 -9.02 -5.51 -11.88
CA TYR A 48 -7.57 -5.50 -11.87
C TYR A 48 -7.06 -6.91 -11.62
N ILE A 49 -6.05 -7.30 -12.38
CA ILE A 49 -5.39 -8.61 -12.31
C ILE A 49 -3.93 -8.42 -11.94
N LEU A 50 -3.30 -9.47 -11.40
CA LEU A 50 -1.87 -9.43 -11.12
C LEU A 50 -1.04 -9.25 -12.40
N SER A 51 -0.01 -8.41 -12.31
CA SER A 51 1.05 -8.37 -13.32
C SER A 51 1.76 -9.74 -13.41
N GLU A 52 2.31 -10.08 -14.57
CA GLU A 52 3.01 -11.36 -14.78
C GLU A 52 4.20 -11.54 -13.82
N LYS A 53 4.90 -10.44 -13.47
CA LYS A 53 6.00 -10.48 -12.48
C LYS A 53 5.45 -10.76 -11.08
N SER A 54 4.31 -10.19 -10.71
CA SER A 54 3.64 -10.47 -9.42
C SER A 54 3.10 -11.89 -9.34
N LYS A 55 2.57 -12.44 -10.44
CA LYS A 55 2.17 -13.86 -10.50
C LYS A 55 3.37 -14.77 -10.27
N SER A 56 4.47 -14.52 -10.97
CA SER A 56 5.71 -15.29 -10.82
C SER A 56 6.22 -15.25 -9.37
N TYR A 57 6.28 -14.05 -8.78
CA TYR A 57 6.68 -13.84 -7.39
C TYR A 57 5.83 -14.67 -6.40
N LEU A 58 4.51 -14.62 -6.50
CA LEU A 58 3.62 -15.38 -5.62
C LEU A 58 3.76 -16.89 -5.83
N LYS A 59 3.93 -17.34 -7.07
CA LYS A 59 4.13 -18.76 -7.38
C LYS A 59 5.42 -19.31 -6.78
N ASP A 60 6.51 -18.53 -6.81
CA ASP A 60 7.80 -18.89 -6.21
C ASP A 60 7.70 -19.01 -4.67
N HIS A 61 6.72 -18.34 -4.08
CA HIS A 61 6.35 -18.44 -2.66
C HIS A 61 5.27 -19.50 -2.37
N GLY A 62 4.95 -20.37 -3.34
CA GLY A 62 4.02 -21.49 -3.17
C GLY A 62 2.54 -21.12 -3.22
N LEU A 63 2.20 -19.91 -3.67
CA LEU A 63 0.82 -19.40 -3.74
C LEU A 63 0.23 -19.60 -5.14
N ASN A 64 -1.10 -19.61 -5.25
CA ASN A 64 -1.81 -19.68 -6.53
C ASN A 64 -2.30 -18.28 -6.98
N PRO A 65 -1.54 -17.57 -7.84
CA PRO A 65 -1.84 -16.18 -8.19
C PRO A 65 -2.94 -16.01 -9.24
N GLU A 66 -3.29 -17.06 -10.00
CA GLU A 66 -4.18 -16.95 -11.16
C GLU A 66 -5.63 -16.57 -10.81
N ILE A 67 -5.97 -16.62 -9.52
CA ILE A 67 -7.30 -16.31 -9.00
C ILE A 67 -7.35 -15.00 -8.20
N CYS A 68 -6.23 -14.29 -8.05
CA CYS A 68 -6.15 -13.02 -7.34
C CYS A 68 -6.76 -11.88 -8.17
N ILE A 69 -7.84 -11.27 -7.65
CA ILE A 69 -8.56 -10.20 -8.35
C ILE A 69 -8.81 -9.04 -7.40
N LEU A 70 -8.56 -7.82 -7.88
CA LEU A 70 -9.05 -6.59 -7.24
C LEU A 70 -10.13 -5.98 -8.13
N LYS A 71 -11.30 -5.69 -7.58
CA LYS A 71 -12.39 -5.00 -8.26
C LYS A 71 -12.70 -3.69 -7.54
N LEU A 72 -12.67 -2.58 -8.28
CA LEU A 72 -13.16 -1.28 -7.82
C LEU A 72 -14.53 -1.02 -8.45
N ASN A 73 -15.57 -0.87 -7.63
CA ASN A 73 -16.94 -0.64 -8.07
C ASN A 73 -17.29 0.86 -8.08
N ALA A 74 -18.31 1.22 -8.86
CA ALA A 74 -18.79 2.58 -9.01
C ALA A 74 -19.45 3.16 -7.74
N ASP A 75 -19.91 2.31 -6.83
CA ASP A 75 -20.48 2.70 -5.53
C ASP A 75 -19.41 2.93 -4.45
N LYS A 76 -18.14 3.08 -4.85
CA LYS A 76 -16.97 3.19 -3.98
C LYS A 76 -16.65 1.94 -3.16
N SER A 77 -17.30 0.80 -3.41
CA SER A 77 -16.90 -0.46 -2.79
C SER A 77 -15.74 -1.13 -3.55
N PHE A 78 -14.89 -1.87 -2.84
CA PHE A 78 -13.91 -2.76 -3.45
C PHE A 78 -14.12 -4.22 -3.01
N ASN A 79 -13.65 -5.14 -3.85
CA ASN A 79 -13.52 -6.56 -3.53
C ASN A 79 -12.13 -7.04 -3.94
N LEU A 80 -11.41 -7.62 -3.00
CA LEU A 80 -10.09 -8.20 -3.19
C LEU A 80 -10.18 -9.70 -2.90
N GLU A 81 -10.10 -10.52 -3.93
CA GLU A 81 -10.41 -11.95 -3.89
C GLU A 81 -9.15 -12.80 -3.96
N ASN A 82 -9.15 -13.90 -3.21
CA ASN A 82 -8.14 -14.97 -3.23
C ASN A 82 -6.70 -14.46 -3.03
N VAL A 83 -6.54 -13.37 -2.28
CA VAL A 83 -5.22 -12.84 -1.97
C VAL A 83 -4.57 -13.61 -0.83
N PRO A 84 -3.23 -13.62 -0.73
CA PRO A 84 -2.55 -14.28 0.39
C PRO A 84 -3.05 -13.74 1.73
N SER A 85 -3.20 -14.61 2.73
CA SER A 85 -3.61 -14.19 4.08
C SER A 85 -2.64 -13.17 4.70
N SER A 86 -1.38 -13.20 4.29
CA SER A 86 -0.32 -12.25 4.65
C SER A 86 -0.32 -10.95 3.84
N ILE A 87 -1.33 -10.69 3.01
CA ILE A 87 -1.43 -9.40 2.30
C ILE A 87 -1.58 -8.25 3.31
N SER A 88 -0.63 -7.31 3.26
CA SER A 88 -0.43 -6.24 4.26
C SER A 88 0.16 -6.68 5.60
N ASN A 89 0.84 -7.84 5.68
CA ASN A 89 1.59 -8.30 6.86
C ASN A 89 3.08 -8.44 6.51
N ASP A 90 3.95 -8.10 7.47
CA ASP A 90 5.40 -8.08 7.27
C ASP A 90 6.01 -9.50 7.12
N ASP A 91 5.28 -10.54 7.54
CA ASP A 91 5.70 -11.93 7.43
C ASP A 91 4.95 -12.69 6.33
N LEU A 92 5.69 -13.10 5.30
CA LEU A 92 5.24 -14.06 4.28
C LEU A 92 5.35 -15.52 4.74
N LYS A 93 6.08 -15.78 5.83
CA LYS A 93 6.28 -17.14 6.36
C LYS A 93 5.02 -17.58 7.11
N GLY A 94 4.29 -18.56 6.56
CA GLY A 94 3.08 -19.12 7.17
C GLY A 94 1.76 -18.68 6.54
N SER A 95 1.77 -18.27 5.27
CA SER A 95 0.52 -18.04 4.53
C SER A 95 -0.17 -19.37 4.20
N ASP A 96 -0.89 -19.94 5.15
CA ASP A 96 -1.54 -21.25 5.01
C ASP A 96 -2.82 -21.20 4.15
N GLY A 97 -3.08 -20.08 3.47
CA GLY A 97 -4.25 -19.94 2.63
C GLY A 97 -4.46 -18.55 2.02
N THR A 98 -5.61 -18.42 1.36
CA THR A 98 -6.09 -17.19 0.75
C THR A 98 -7.23 -16.59 1.56
N GLN A 99 -7.44 -15.28 1.42
CA GLN A 99 -8.55 -14.57 2.02
C GLN A 99 -9.20 -13.62 1.02
N ASN A 100 -10.41 -13.18 1.35
CA ASN A 100 -11.08 -12.10 0.64
C ASN A 100 -11.19 -10.87 1.55
N LYS A 101 -10.97 -9.68 1.01
CA LYS A 101 -11.15 -8.39 1.71
C LYS A 101 -12.17 -7.54 0.95
N TYR A 102 -12.99 -6.82 1.70
CA TYR A 102 -14.04 -5.95 1.19
C TYR A 102 -14.03 -4.65 1.97
N GLY A 103 -14.44 -3.56 1.33
CA GLY A 103 -14.51 -2.27 1.98
C GLY A 103 -14.83 -1.16 0.99
N THR A 104 -14.45 0.06 1.34
CA THR A 104 -14.54 1.21 0.43
C THR A 104 -13.16 1.60 -0.10
N TRP A 105 -13.15 2.25 -1.26
CA TRP A 105 -11.93 2.81 -1.84
C TRP A 105 -12.06 4.32 -2.05
N SER A 106 -10.94 5.03 -1.90
CA SER A 106 -10.84 6.45 -2.14
C SER A 106 -9.49 6.80 -2.76
N VAL A 107 -9.41 7.94 -3.45
CA VAL A 107 -8.16 8.47 -4.00
C VAL A 107 -7.93 9.85 -3.42
N SER A 108 -6.68 10.14 -3.09
CA SER A 108 -6.25 11.45 -2.63
C SER A 108 -4.96 11.82 -3.33
N CYS A 109 -4.89 13.04 -3.86
CA CYS A 109 -3.72 13.54 -4.57
C CYS A 109 -3.30 14.91 -4.03
N ASP A 110 -2.03 15.06 -3.70
CA ASP A 110 -1.45 16.35 -3.31
C ASP A 110 -0.02 16.48 -3.83
N LYS A 111 0.47 17.71 -3.98
CA LYS A 111 1.84 17.97 -4.45
C LYS A 111 2.93 17.40 -3.52
N SER A 112 2.60 17.16 -2.25
CA SER A 112 3.55 16.65 -1.25
C SER A 112 3.75 15.13 -1.31
N TYR A 113 2.81 14.37 -1.86
CA TYR A 113 2.86 12.89 -1.87
C TYR A 113 2.33 12.25 -3.18
N ASP A 114 2.04 13.06 -4.21
CA ASP A 114 1.41 12.64 -5.46
C ASP A 114 0.06 11.91 -5.21
N CYS A 115 -0.40 11.03 -6.09
CA CYS A 115 -1.68 10.32 -5.91
C CYS A 115 -1.53 9.01 -5.14
N MET A 116 -2.40 8.83 -4.15
CA MET A 116 -2.52 7.64 -3.33
C MET A 116 -3.93 7.07 -3.45
N ILE A 117 -4.05 5.75 -3.37
CA ILE A 117 -5.33 5.04 -3.24
C ILE A 117 -5.39 4.36 -1.88
N GLU A 118 -6.49 4.57 -1.17
CA GLU A 118 -6.82 3.85 0.06
C GLU A 118 -7.81 2.73 -0.29
N LEU A 119 -7.48 1.51 0.12
CA LEU A 119 -8.41 0.40 0.26
C LEU A 119 -8.69 0.25 1.75
N GLN A 120 -9.83 0.77 2.20
CA GLN A 120 -10.13 0.95 3.62
C GLN A 120 -9.90 -0.36 4.41
N GLY A 121 -9.16 -0.26 5.51
CA GLY A 121 -8.83 -1.41 6.37
C GLY A 121 -7.88 -2.43 5.75
N THR A 122 -7.29 -2.13 4.58
CA THR A 122 -6.35 -3.01 3.87
C THR A 122 -4.99 -2.35 3.67
N CYS A 123 -4.95 -1.20 2.98
CA CYS A 123 -3.70 -0.48 2.71
C CYS A 123 -3.95 0.95 2.18
N VAL A 124 -2.93 1.79 2.26
CA VAL A 124 -2.82 3.07 1.54
C VAL A 124 -1.55 3.00 0.72
N VAL A 125 -1.68 3.08 -0.61
CA VAL A 125 -0.57 2.82 -1.54
C VAL A 125 -0.55 3.85 -2.67
N PRO A 126 0.59 4.04 -3.35
CA PRO A 126 0.67 4.87 -4.54
C PRO A 126 -0.33 4.42 -5.61
N LEU A 127 -1.00 5.36 -6.26
CA LEU A 127 -1.79 5.09 -7.46
C LEU A 127 -0.90 5.33 -8.68
N CYS A 128 -0.61 4.27 -9.43
CA CYS A 128 0.41 4.30 -10.47
C CYS A 128 -0.16 4.04 -11.87
N GLU A 129 0.65 4.28 -12.88
CA GLU A 129 0.41 3.90 -14.26
C GLU A 129 1.62 3.25 -14.92
N LYS A 130 1.34 2.37 -15.88
CA LYS A 130 2.31 1.82 -16.83
C LYS A 130 1.59 1.47 -18.13
N ASP A 131 2.15 1.89 -19.26
CA ASP A 131 1.56 1.68 -20.59
C ASP A 131 0.07 2.09 -20.66
N ASP A 132 -0.27 3.25 -20.10
CA ASP A 132 -1.64 3.80 -19.98
C ASP A 132 -2.63 2.94 -19.16
N ARG A 133 -2.14 1.93 -18.43
CA ARG A 133 -2.94 1.12 -17.51
C ARG A 133 -2.75 1.59 -16.08
N ILE A 134 -3.86 1.87 -15.40
CA ILE A 134 -3.86 2.12 -13.95
C ILE A 134 -3.37 0.86 -13.24
N SER A 135 -2.50 1.06 -12.25
CA SER A 135 -1.87 0.01 -11.47
C SER A 135 -1.87 0.36 -9.99
N ILE A 136 -2.10 -0.66 -9.17
CA ILE A 136 -2.20 -0.55 -7.71
C ILE A 136 -1.17 -1.51 -7.11
N PRO A 137 0.02 -1.02 -6.72
CA PRO A 137 1.03 -1.80 -6.05
C PRO A 137 0.65 -1.99 -4.58
N ILE A 138 0.68 -3.23 -4.09
CA ILE A 138 0.42 -3.60 -2.70
C ILE A 138 1.64 -4.32 -2.16
N THR A 139 2.22 -3.78 -1.09
CA THR A 139 3.36 -4.39 -0.38
C THR A 139 2.97 -5.72 0.24
N ILE A 140 3.84 -6.71 0.12
CA ILE A 140 3.67 -8.03 0.76
C ILE A 140 5.01 -8.48 1.31
N GLY A 141 5.03 -8.90 2.58
CA GLY A 141 6.25 -9.26 3.29
C GLY A 141 6.92 -8.04 3.90
N ASP A 142 8.21 -8.18 4.23
CA ASP A 142 8.98 -7.15 4.93
C ASP A 142 8.98 -5.85 4.09
N GLY A 143 8.44 -4.79 4.67
CA GLY A 143 8.38 -3.47 4.05
C GLY A 143 9.75 -2.91 3.70
N ASP A 144 10.81 -3.34 4.41
CA ASP A 144 12.20 -2.95 4.14
C ASP A 144 12.76 -3.62 2.87
N GLU A 145 12.20 -4.75 2.45
CA GLU A 145 12.59 -5.41 1.20
C GLU A 145 11.92 -4.78 -0.03
N CYS A 146 10.98 -3.83 0.17
CA CYS A 146 10.20 -3.20 -0.90
C CYS A 146 9.58 -4.21 -1.87
N ASN A 147 9.24 -5.39 -1.36
CA ASN A 147 8.63 -6.47 -2.10
C ASN A 147 7.11 -6.29 -2.12
N GLY A 148 6.50 -6.61 -3.25
CA GLY A 148 5.05 -6.64 -3.33
C GLY A 148 4.51 -7.05 -4.69
N ILE A 149 3.21 -6.90 -4.81
CA ILE A 149 2.44 -7.32 -5.97
C ILE A 149 1.76 -6.11 -6.60
N VAL A 150 1.52 -6.17 -7.90
CA VAL A 150 0.89 -5.08 -8.64
C VAL A 150 -0.35 -5.61 -9.33
N PHE A 151 -1.47 -4.95 -9.05
CA PHE A 151 -2.73 -5.13 -9.72
C PHE A 151 -2.83 -4.15 -10.89
N GLU A 152 -2.92 -4.63 -12.12
CA GLU A 152 -3.09 -3.82 -13.33
C GLU A 152 -4.53 -3.88 -13.83
N LYS A 153 -5.07 -2.73 -14.24
CA LYS A 153 -6.42 -2.66 -14.81
C LYS A 153 -6.48 -3.42 -16.13
N ARG A 154 -7.46 -4.31 -16.26
CA ARG A 154 -7.75 -5.07 -17.48
C ARG A 154 -8.52 -4.27 -18.52
#